data_AF-S7MLR1-F1
#
_entry.id   AF-S7MLR1-F1
#
_cell.length_a   1.000
_cell.length_b   1.000
_cell.length_c   1.000
_cell.angle_alpha   90.00
_cell.angle_beta   90.00
_cell.angle_gamma   90.00
#
_symmetry.space_group_name_H-M   'P 1'
#
loop_
_entity.id
_entity.type
_entity.pdbx_description
1 polymer ?
#
loop_
_entity_poly.entity_id
_entity_poly.type
_entity_poly.pdbx_seq_one_letter_code
_entity_poly.pdbx_strand_id
1 'polypeptide(L)'
;MALLSLVVFLTAVLLPSLPAERKDPAFSALLTTQTNIQKEIVNKHNELRKSVSPSASNMLRMEWDREATANAQKWANKCTLQHSDPEERKTTNSCEYEDLLSNCGSLKTTAGCGHELLKEKCKATCLCENKIY
;
A
#
# COMPACT_ATOMS: atom_id res chain seq x y z
N MET A 1 -48.46 -19.14 -22.78
CA MET A 1 -48.05 -17.94 -23.54
C MET A 1 -48.25 -16.66 -22.74
N ALA A 2 -49.42 -16.39 -22.15
CA ALA A 2 -49.67 -15.16 -21.37
C ALA A 2 -48.81 -15.02 -20.09
N LEU A 3 -48.58 -16.13 -19.36
CA LEU A 3 -47.78 -16.13 -18.13
C LEU A 3 -46.30 -15.80 -18.39
N LEU A 4 -45.74 -16.32 -19.49
CA LEU A 4 -44.35 -16.09 -19.88
C LEU A 4 -44.14 -14.63 -20.30
N SER A 5 -45.11 -14.05 -21.02
CA SER A 5 -45.10 -12.64 -21.40
C SER A 5 -45.15 -11.72 -20.16
N LEU A 6 -46.00 -12.03 -19.18
CA LEU A 6 -46.11 -11.28 -17.92
C LEU A 6 -44.80 -11.29 -17.09
N VAL A 7 -44.10 -12.42 -17.03
CA VAL A 7 -42.83 -12.56 -16.31
C VAL A 7 -41.71 -11.76 -16.99
N VAL A 8 -41.67 -11.73 -18.32
CA VAL A 8 -40.68 -10.95 -19.10
C VAL A 8 -40.89 -9.44 -18.92
N PHE A 9 -42.14 -8.97 -18.85
CA PHE A 9 -42.41 -7.56 -18.55
C PHE A 9 -42.02 -7.20 -17.11
N LEU A 10 -42.23 -8.09 -16.14
CA LEU A 10 -41.87 -7.84 -14.74
C LEU A 10 -40.34 -7.71 -14.55
N THR A 11 -39.53 -8.50 -15.25
CA THR A 11 -38.06 -8.41 -15.18
C THR A 11 -37.52 -7.18 -15.91
N ALA A 12 -38.11 -6.79 -17.04
CA ALA A 12 -37.73 -5.59 -17.79
C ALA A 12 -38.05 -4.28 -17.04
N VAL A 13 -39.06 -4.29 -16.16
CA VAL A 13 -39.44 -3.15 -15.30
C VAL A 13 -38.59 -3.09 -14.01
N LEU A 14 -38.04 -4.23 -13.54
CA LEU A 14 -37.17 -4.30 -12.36
C LEU A 14 -35.68 -4.09 -12.67
N LEU A 15 -35.23 -4.25 -13.92
CA LEU A 15 -33.85 -3.99 -14.35
C LEU A 15 -33.39 -2.50 -14.38
N PRO A 16 -34.24 -1.49 -14.69
CA PRO A 16 -33.79 -0.10 -14.82
C PRO A 16 -33.43 0.58 -13.50
N SER A 17 -33.79 -0.02 -12.36
CA SER A 17 -33.56 0.52 -11.02
C SER A 17 -32.27 0.03 -10.37
N LEU A 18 -31.48 -0.81 -11.05
CA LEU A 18 -30.10 -1.04 -10.63
C LEU A 18 -29.27 0.19 -11.00
N PRO A 19 -28.66 0.90 -10.04
CA PRO A 19 -27.67 1.91 -10.38
C PRO A 19 -26.56 1.19 -11.15
N ALA A 20 -26.48 1.43 -12.46
CA ALA A 20 -25.31 1.08 -13.23
C ALA A 20 -24.16 1.90 -12.63
N GLU A 21 -23.32 1.24 -11.82
CA GLU A 21 -22.08 1.81 -11.33
C GLU A 21 -21.27 2.18 -12.58
N ARG A 22 -21.34 3.46 -12.98
CA ARG A 22 -20.66 3.94 -14.19
C ARG A 22 -19.17 3.95 -13.86
N LYS A 23 -18.52 2.80 -14.06
CA LYS A 23 -17.07 2.66 -13.92
C LYS A 23 -16.41 3.53 -14.97
N ASP A 24 -16.00 4.72 -14.57
CA ASP A 24 -15.17 5.60 -15.38
C ASP A 24 -13.85 4.86 -15.66
N PRO A 25 -13.52 4.59 -16.94
CA PRO A 25 -12.26 3.93 -17.31
C PRO A 25 -11.04 4.70 -16.82
N ALA A 26 -11.09 6.04 -16.79
CA ALA A 26 -10.00 6.86 -16.30
C ALA A 26 -9.78 6.66 -14.79
N PHE A 27 -10.86 6.62 -14.00
CA PHE A 27 -10.77 6.31 -12.58
C PHE A 27 -10.29 4.88 -12.33
N SER A 28 -10.81 3.92 -13.09
CA SER A 28 -10.44 2.51 -12.97
C SER A 28 -8.95 2.29 -13.22
N ALA A 29 -8.35 3.03 -14.16
CA ALA A 29 -6.93 3.00 -14.45
C ALA A 29 -6.04 3.48 -13.29
N LEU A 30 -6.58 4.28 -12.36
CA LEU A 30 -5.86 4.82 -11.20
C LEU A 30 -6.04 3.99 -9.91
N LEU A 31 -6.78 2.89 -9.97
CA LEU A 31 -7.03 2.07 -8.78
C LEU A 31 -5.74 1.48 -8.22
N THR A 32 -5.50 1.70 -6.93
CA THR A 32 -4.35 1.17 -6.18
C THR A 32 -4.41 -0.33 -5.93
N THR A 33 -5.49 -1.00 -6.35
CA THR A 33 -5.56 -2.47 -6.44
C THR A 33 -4.69 -3.03 -7.57
N GLN A 34 -4.33 -2.20 -8.56
CA GLN A 34 -3.49 -2.60 -9.67
C GLN A 34 -2.00 -2.47 -9.31
N THR A 35 -1.23 -3.53 -9.55
CA THR A 35 0.18 -3.60 -9.14
C THR A 35 1.10 -2.60 -9.84
N ASN A 36 0.78 -2.19 -11.08
CA ASN A 36 1.51 -1.14 -11.79
C ASN A 36 1.36 0.22 -11.09
N ILE A 37 0.16 0.55 -10.59
CA ILE A 37 -0.10 1.80 -9.86
C ILE A 37 0.60 1.77 -8.50
N GLN A 38 0.56 0.65 -7.80
CA GLN A 38 1.31 0.47 -6.54
C GLN A 38 2.82 0.71 -6.76
N LYS A 39 3.38 0.14 -7.82
CA LYS A 39 4.79 0.34 -8.20
C LYS A 39 5.09 1.78 -8.57
N GLU A 40 4.22 2.43 -9.35
CA GLU A 40 4.38 3.84 -9.73
C GLU A 40 4.45 4.74 -8.49
N ILE A 41 3.52 4.56 -7.54
CA ILE A 41 3.49 5.29 -6.28
C ILE A 41 4.79 5.08 -5.50
N VAL A 42 5.16 3.82 -5.23
CA VAL A 42 6.36 3.51 -4.43
C VAL A 42 7.64 4.00 -5.09
N ASN A 43 7.78 3.80 -6.41
CA ASN A 43 8.94 4.26 -7.16
C ASN A 43 9.05 5.78 -7.11
N LYS A 44 7.93 6.50 -7.32
CA LYS A 44 7.94 7.96 -7.28
C LYS A 44 8.36 8.49 -5.91
N HIS A 45 7.86 7.91 -4.83
CA HIS A 45 8.27 8.27 -3.48
C HIS A 45 9.77 8.00 -3.25
N ASN A 46 10.26 6.83 -3.66
CA ASN A 46 11.66 6.47 -3.50
C ASN A 46 12.62 7.35 -4.34
N GLU A 47 12.22 7.76 -5.55
CA GLU A 47 12.97 8.73 -6.36
C GLU A 47 13.13 10.06 -5.62
N LEU A 48 12.02 10.59 -5.07
CA LEU A 48 12.03 11.84 -4.31
C LEU A 48 12.84 11.74 -3.02
N ARG A 49 12.71 10.62 -2.29
CA ARG A 49 13.49 10.34 -1.08
C ARG A 49 14.99 10.27 -1.37
N LYS A 50 15.38 9.77 -2.55
CA LYS A 50 16.79 9.70 -2.99
C LYS A 50 17.35 11.06 -3.38
N SER A 51 16.52 12.00 -3.84
CA SER A 51 16.95 13.29 -4.39
C SER A 51 16.88 14.47 -3.41
N VAL A 52 16.65 14.20 -2.11
CA VAL A 52 16.61 15.24 -1.07
C VAL A 52 17.95 15.98 -0.95
N SER A 53 17.88 17.27 -0.60
CA SER A 53 19.04 18.14 -0.37
C SER A 53 18.92 18.85 0.98
N PRO A 54 19.91 18.76 1.88
CA PRO A 54 21.14 17.97 1.75
C PRO A 54 20.86 16.45 1.72
N SER A 55 21.82 15.65 1.25
CA SER A 55 21.67 14.19 1.16
C SER A 55 21.43 13.58 2.53
N ALA A 56 20.39 12.76 2.66
CA ALA A 56 20.10 12.03 3.89
C ALA A 56 21.04 10.82 4.07
N SER A 57 21.48 10.57 5.31
CA SER A 57 22.36 9.45 5.64
C SER A 57 21.61 8.15 5.94
N ASN A 58 20.34 8.22 6.37
CA ASN A 58 19.56 7.08 6.84
C ASN A 58 18.13 7.04 6.26
N MET A 59 17.94 7.58 5.04
CA MET A 59 16.63 7.56 4.39
C MET A 59 16.23 6.14 3.97
N LEU A 60 15.25 5.55 4.65
CA LEU A 60 14.77 4.21 4.35
C LEU A 60 14.14 4.10 2.96
N ARG A 61 14.23 2.93 2.33
CA ARG A 61 13.51 2.64 1.10
C ARG A 61 12.06 2.30 1.44
N MET A 62 11.09 2.91 0.76
CA MET A 62 9.68 2.58 0.91
C MET A 62 9.34 1.32 0.11
N GLU A 63 8.41 0.54 0.67
CA GLU A 63 7.79 -0.63 0.04
C GLU A 63 6.27 -0.52 0.12
N TRP A 64 5.56 -1.28 -0.72
CA TRP A 64 4.11 -1.30 -0.69
C TRP A 64 3.61 -2.17 0.47
N ASP A 65 2.80 -1.60 1.35
CA ASP A 65 2.24 -2.33 2.49
C ASP A 65 0.74 -2.62 2.35
N ARG A 66 0.33 -3.85 2.66
CA ARG A 66 -1.07 -4.30 2.49
C ARG A 66 -1.98 -3.81 3.61
N GLU A 67 -1.51 -3.74 4.86
CA GLU A 67 -2.32 -3.30 5.99
C GLU A 67 -2.61 -1.80 5.91
N ALA A 68 -1.59 -1.01 5.60
CA ALA A 68 -1.71 0.42 5.34
C ALA A 68 -2.67 0.70 4.17
N THR A 69 -2.59 -0.09 3.09
CA THR A 69 -3.53 0.01 1.96
C THR A 69 -4.97 -0.26 2.39
N ALA A 70 -5.20 -1.29 3.21
CA ALA A 70 -6.53 -1.63 3.70
C ALA A 70 -7.10 -0.53 4.60
N ASN A 71 -6.28 0.03 5.50
CA ASN A 71 -6.66 1.18 6.34
C ASN A 71 -7.02 2.40 5.49
N ALA A 72 -6.19 2.72 4.49
CA ALA A 72 -6.43 3.84 3.58
C ALA A 72 -7.72 3.66 2.77
N GLN A 73 -7.99 2.46 2.23
CA GLN A 73 -9.23 2.18 1.50
C GLN A 73 -10.45 2.29 2.40
N LYS A 74 -10.37 1.76 3.63
CA LYS A 74 -11.45 1.85 4.63
C LYS A 74 -11.80 3.30 4.94
N TRP A 75 -10.80 4.18 5.05
CA TRP A 75 -11.03 5.60 5.25
C TRP A 75 -11.59 6.29 3.99
N ALA A 76 -10.98 6.06 2.82
CA ALA A 76 -11.42 6.67 1.56
C ALA A 76 -12.88 6.34 1.23
N ASN A 77 -13.35 5.13 1.55
CA ASN A 77 -14.74 4.70 1.36
C ASN A 77 -15.77 5.51 2.18
N LYS A 78 -15.34 6.26 3.21
CA LYS A 78 -16.23 7.17 3.95
C LYS A 78 -16.54 8.45 3.16
N CYS A 79 -15.79 8.73 2.09
CA CYS A 79 -15.96 9.91 1.23
C CYS A 79 -15.88 11.25 1.99
N THR A 80 -15.08 11.30 3.07
CA THR A 80 -14.85 12.51 3.85
C THR A 80 -13.48 13.09 3.51
N LEU A 81 -13.45 14.37 3.09
CA LEU A 81 -12.21 15.06 2.74
C LEU A 81 -11.53 15.66 3.99
N GLN A 82 -11.17 14.78 4.93
CA GLN A 82 -10.46 15.12 6.17
C GLN A 82 -9.50 13.99 6.56
N HIS A 83 -8.66 14.22 7.57
CA HIS A 83 -7.80 13.16 8.10
C HIS A 83 -8.62 12.16 8.94
N SER A 84 -8.22 10.89 8.89
CA SER A 84 -8.70 9.86 9.80
C SER A 84 -8.24 10.08 11.23
N ASP A 85 -8.83 9.37 12.18
CA ASP A 85 -8.27 9.31 13.53
C ASP A 85 -6.96 8.51 13.53
N PRO A 86 -5.98 8.83 14.40
CA PRO A 86 -4.72 8.10 14.49
C PRO A 86 -4.89 6.60 14.73
N GLU A 87 -5.91 6.20 15.48
CA GLU A 87 -6.24 4.80 15.77
C GLU A 87 -6.61 4.01 14.50
N GLU A 88 -7.20 4.67 13.50
CA GLU A 88 -7.54 4.05 12.21
C GLU A 88 -6.33 3.90 11.27
N ARG A 89 -5.16 4.43 11.64
CA ARG A 89 -3.92 4.37 10.85
C ARG A 89 -2.92 3.33 11.36
N LYS A 90 -3.21 2.66 12.49
CA LYS A 90 -2.30 1.67 13.08
C LYS A 90 -2.21 0.44 12.20
N THR A 91 -1.00 -0.04 12.00
CA THR A 91 -0.70 -1.35 11.40
C THR A 91 -0.10 -2.26 12.47
N THR A 92 -0.14 -3.56 12.21
CA THR A 92 0.40 -4.59 13.12
C THR A 92 1.78 -5.06 12.72
N ASN A 93 2.24 -4.71 11.52
CA ASN A 93 3.48 -5.19 10.93
C ASN A 93 4.66 -4.22 11.10
N SER A 94 4.73 -3.47 12.20
CA SER A 94 5.85 -2.57 12.47
C SER A 94 7.14 -3.34 12.82
N CYS A 95 8.27 -2.76 12.44
CA CYS A 95 9.60 -3.19 12.82
C CYS A 95 9.97 -2.58 14.17
N GLU A 96 10.36 -3.43 15.12
CA GLU A 96 10.80 -2.99 16.46
C GLU A 96 12.31 -2.72 16.53
N TYR A 97 13.03 -2.95 15.44
CA TYR A 97 14.48 -2.84 15.38
C TYR A 97 14.90 -1.67 14.51
N GLU A 98 16.05 -1.08 14.81
CA GLU A 98 16.67 -0.04 14.00
C GLU A 98 18.06 -0.48 13.54
N ASP A 99 18.49 0.10 12.41
CA ASP A 99 19.86 -0.05 11.93
C ASP A 99 20.70 1.11 12.47
N LEU A 100 21.82 0.77 13.11
CA LEU A 100 22.78 1.74 13.62
C LEU A 100 23.80 2.16 12.57
N LEU A 101 23.86 1.45 11.44
CA LEU A 101 24.71 1.77 10.30
C LEU A 101 23.85 2.03 9.06
N SER A 102 24.15 3.11 8.35
CA SER A 102 23.43 3.47 7.12
C SER A 102 23.65 2.50 5.96
N ASN A 103 24.75 1.75 5.97
CA ASN A 103 25.13 0.82 4.90
C ASN A 103 24.76 -0.64 5.20
N CYS A 104 23.87 -0.91 6.16
CA CYS A 104 23.45 -2.26 6.55
C CYS A 104 22.96 -3.12 5.38
N GLY A 105 22.23 -2.53 4.41
CA GLY A 105 21.80 -3.24 3.20
C GLY A 105 22.99 -3.80 2.39
N SER A 106 24.02 -3.00 2.16
CA SER A 106 25.23 -3.44 1.46
C SER A 106 26.01 -4.48 2.27
N LEU A 107 26.14 -4.26 3.58
CA LEU A 107 26.81 -5.19 4.49
C LEU A 107 26.11 -6.54 4.53
N LYS A 108 24.76 -6.59 4.46
CA LYS A 108 23.98 -7.83 4.42
C LYS A 108 24.32 -8.65 3.18
N THR A 109 24.48 -8.01 2.04
CA THR A 109 24.88 -8.69 0.79
C THR A 109 26.32 -9.21 0.85
N THR A 110 27.24 -8.48 1.48
CA THR A 110 28.66 -8.86 1.53
C THR A 110 28.98 -9.92 2.59
N ALA A 111 28.47 -9.76 3.81
CA ALA A 111 28.85 -10.59 4.96
C ALA A 111 27.70 -11.46 5.51
N GLY A 112 26.45 -11.15 5.15
CA GLY A 112 25.27 -11.85 5.68
C GLY A 112 24.92 -11.47 7.13
N CYS A 113 23.66 -11.70 7.50
CA CYS A 113 23.14 -11.39 8.84
C CYS A 113 23.74 -12.25 9.97
N GLY A 114 24.49 -13.31 9.63
CA GLY A 114 25.20 -14.14 10.62
C GLY A 114 26.45 -13.47 11.19
N HIS A 115 26.99 -12.45 10.52
CA HIS A 115 28.22 -11.76 10.93
C HIS A 115 27.98 -10.89 12.16
N GLU A 116 28.92 -10.91 13.11
CA GLU A 116 28.79 -10.29 14.44
C GLU A 116 28.41 -8.79 14.37
N LEU A 117 29.05 -8.05 13.45
CA LEU A 117 28.74 -6.64 13.23
C LEU A 117 27.27 -6.43 12.83
N LEU A 118 26.71 -7.29 11.97
CA LEU A 118 25.35 -7.11 11.46
C LEU A 118 24.30 -7.52 12.49
N LYS A 119 24.57 -8.57 13.27
CA LYS A 119 23.71 -8.97 14.38
C LYS A 119 23.48 -7.83 15.37
N GLU A 120 24.53 -7.06 15.67
CA GLU A 120 24.43 -5.97 16.64
C GLU A 120 24.03 -4.63 16.03
N LYS A 121 24.47 -4.32 14.81
CA LYS A 121 24.33 -2.99 14.22
C LYS A 121 23.30 -2.89 13.09
N CYS A 122 22.82 -4.01 12.57
CA CYS A 122 21.93 -4.08 11.40
C CYS A 122 20.65 -4.91 11.66
N LYS A 123 20.08 -4.76 12.87
CA LYS A 123 18.95 -5.57 13.34
C LYS A 123 17.71 -5.36 12.48
N ALA A 124 17.42 -4.14 12.06
CA ALA A 124 16.26 -3.84 11.22
C ALA A 124 16.41 -4.54 9.85
N THR A 125 17.53 -4.30 9.15
CA THR A 125 17.85 -4.92 7.87
C THR A 125 17.79 -6.47 7.91
N CYS A 126 18.11 -7.08 9.06
CA CYS A 126 18.18 -8.52 9.21
C CYS A 126 16.91 -9.18 9.78
N LEU A 127 16.08 -8.47 10.55
CA LEU A 127 14.95 -9.05 11.28
C LEU A 127 13.57 -8.51 10.86
N CYS A 128 13.53 -7.48 10.02
CA CYS A 128 12.31 -6.77 9.66
C CYS A 128 11.93 -6.86 8.18
N GLU A 129 12.18 -8.01 7.55
CA GLU A 129 11.72 -8.23 6.17
C GLU A 129 10.19 -8.08 6.07
N ASN A 130 9.74 -7.26 5.12
CA ASN A 130 8.32 -6.92 4.88
C ASN A 130 7.60 -6.23 6.07
N LYS A 131 8.35 -5.56 6.95
CA LYS A 131 7.78 -4.75 8.03
C LYS A 131 7.80 -3.26 7.70
N ILE A 132 6.89 -2.51 8.33
CA ILE A 132 6.89 -1.04 8.29
C ILE A 132 7.91 -0.53 9.30
N TYR A 133 8.79 0.37 8.85
CA TYR A 133 9.82 1.01 9.67
C TYR A 133 9.42 2.44 10.05
#